data_AF-A0A969WGK9-F1
#
_entry.id   AF-A0A969WGK9-F1
#
_cell.length_a   1.000
_cell.length_b   1.000
_cell.length_c   1.000
_cell.angle_alpha   90.00
_cell.angle_beta   90.00
_cell.angle_gamma   90.00
#
_symmetry.space_group_name_H-M   'P 1'
#
loop_
_entity.id
_entity.type
_entity.pdbx_description
1 polymer ?
#
loop_
_entity_poly.entity_id
_entity_poly.type
_entity_poly.pdbx_seq_one_letter_code
_entity_poly.pdbx_strand_id
1 'polypeptide(L)'
;MDEETILKQVDSVTYEVVAGEAILIDMETGTYFSLNDTGTVFWEALDGRTSLGDIAAKIAETYNNKATNFVGELSILADTAADDDPEIVQEHLASLAAAYGVDEEMAARYLEELQSGYRPEMADKIISDLGVDEELVLSDLTELAEEMLAEKLITVVA
;
A
#
# COMPACT_ATOMS: atom_id res chain seq x y z
N MET A 1 -6.75 -1.16 -20.53
CA MET A 1 -7.67 -2.24 -20.10
C MET A 1 -8.82 -1.63 -19.30
N ASP A 2 -9.73 -2.39 -18.70
CA ASP A 2 -10.81 -1.85 -17.84
C ASP A 2 -10.97 -2.64 -16.52
N GLU A 3 -11.87 -2.17 -15.65
CA GLU A 3 -12.10 -2.73 -14.31
C GLU A 3 -12.55 -4.20 -14.31
N GLU A 4 -13.22 -4.65 -15.38
CA GLU A 4 -13.71 -6.02 -15.52
C GLU A 4 -12.64 -6.98 -16.05
N THR A 5 -11.50 -6.45 -16.51
CA THR A 5 -10.43 -7.25 -17.11
C THR A 5 -9.83 -8.24 -16.10
N ILE A 6 -9.74 -9.51 -16.48
CA ILE A 6 -9.17 -10.58 -15.65
C ILE A 6 -7.80 -10.99 -16.20
N LEU A 7 -6.81 -11.05 -15.31
CA LEU A 7 -5.42 -11.32 -15.65
C LEU A 7 -4.89 -12.58 -14.95
N LYS A 8 -3.93 -13.23 -15.60
CA LYS A 8 -3.23 -14.40 -15.04
C LYS A 8 -1.73 -14.30 -15.33
N GLN A 9 -0.91 -14.68 -14.34
CA GLN A 9 0.52 -14.93 -14.53
C GLN A 9 0.77 -15.98 -15.63
N VAL A 10 1.83 -15.78 -16.42
CA VAL A 10 2.29 -16.77 -17.41
C VAL A 10 3.08 -17.87 -16.71
N ASP A 11 2.81 -19.13 -17.06
CA ASP A 11 3.40 -20.30 -16.40
C ASP A 11 4.95 -20.41 -16.57
N SER A 12 5.53 -19.71 -17.56
CA SER A 12 7.00 -19.66 -17.77
C SER A 12 7.70 -18.68 -16.84
N VAL A 13 6.98 -17.81 -16.14
CA VAL A 13 7.53 -16.86 -15.19
C VAL A 13 7.50 -17.46 -13.80
N THR A 14 8.67 -17.58 -13.19
CA THR A 14 8.80 -17.91 -11.76
C THR A 14 9.11 -16.65 -10.97
N TYR A 15 8.81 -16.64 -9.67
CA TYR A 15 9.16 -15.51 -8.81
C TYR A 15 9.53 -15.95 -7.40
N GLU A 16 10.23 -15.08 -6.68
CA GLU A 16 10.50 -15.17 -5.25
C GLU A 16 10.25 -13.82 -4.60
N VAL A 17 9.64 -13.81 -3.42
CA VAL A 17 9.41 -12.57 -2.64
C VAL A 17 10.50 -12.44 -1.58
N VAL A 18 11.24 -11.33 -1.62
CA VAL A 18 12.32 -11.02 -0.67
C VAL A 18 12.08 -9.62 -0.12
N ALA A 19 11.96 -9.51 1.20
CA ALA A 19 11.74 -8.24 1.90
C ALA A 19 10.52 -7.44 1.38
N GLY A 20 9.48 -8.12 0.88
CA GLY A 20 8.25 -7.49 0.37
C GLY A 20 8.25 -7.26 -1.15
N GLU A 21 9.41 -7.41 -1.80
CA GLU A 21 9.57 -7.21 -3.24
C GLU A 21 9.62 -8.56 -3.98
N ALA A 22 8.90 -8.68 -5.10
CA ALA A 22 8.94 -9.84 -5.96
C ALA A 22 10.04 -9.71 -7.02
N ILE A 23 10.91 -10.71 -7.10
CA ILE A 23 11.87 -10.88 -8.19
C ILE A 23 11.29 -11.91 -9.16
N LEU A 24 10.97 -11.48 -10.37
CA LEU A 24 10.41 -12.32 -11.43
C LEU A 24 11.51 -12.74 -12.40
N ILE A 25 11.44 -13.98 -12.86
CA ILE A 25 12.35 -14.56 -13.83
C ILE A 25 11.51 -15.21 -14.92
N ASP A 26 11.60 -14.67 -16.13
CA ASP A 26 11.09 -15.35 -17.31
C ASP A 26 12.08 -16.46 -17.70
N MET A 27 11.65 -17.70 -17.57
CA MET A 27 12.49 -18.88 -17.83
C MET A 27 12.75 -19.09 -19.33
N GLU A 28 12.00 -18.46 -20.23
CA GLU A 28 12.23 -18.56 -21.67
C GLU A 28 13.32 -17.60 -22.15
N THR A 29 13.29 -16.35 -21.67
CA THR A 29 14.26 -15.32 -22.09
C THR A 29 15.43 -15.18 -21.13
N GLY A 30 15.29 -15.61 -19.88
CA GLY A 30 16.25 -15.35 -18.81
C GLY A 30 16.25 -13.90 -18.33
N THR A 31 15.21 -13.12 -18.66
CA THR A 31 15.05 -11.72 -18.23
C THR A 31 14.54 -11.67 -16.80
N TYR A 32 15.05 -10.71 -16.02
CA TYR A 32 14.69 -10.50 -14.63
C TYR A 32 13.98 -9.17 -14.46
N PHE A 33 12.92 -9.18 -13.65
CA PHE A 33 12.16 -7.99 -13.27
C PHE A 33 12.03 -7.93 -11.75
N SER A 34 11.89 -6.73 -11.20
CA SER A 34 11.63 -6.51 -9.78
C SER A 34 10.36 -5.70 -9.63
N LEU A 35 9.49 -6.12 -8.72
CA LEU A 35 8.30 -5.36 -8.33
C LEU A 35 8.50 -4.86 -6.90
N ASN A 36 8.09 -3.61 -6.67
CA ASN A 36 7.95 -3.08 -5.33
C ASN A 36 6.82 -3.79 -4.56
N ASP A 37 6.59 -3.38 -3.32
CA ASP A 37 5.57 -3.96 -2.43
C ASP A 37 4.17 -3.99 -3.08
N THR A 38 3.75 -2.88 -3.69
CA THR A 38 2.42 -2.78 -4.33
C THR A 38 2.33 -3.67 -5.56
N GLY A 39 3.35 -3.64 -6.43
CA GLY A 39 3.43 -4.49 -7.62
C GLY A 39 3.47 -5.97 -7.26
N THR A 40 4.07 -6.32 -6.12
CA THR A 40 4.11 -7.68 -5.59
C THR A 40 2.72 -8.15 -5.16
N VAL A 41 1.98 -7.33 -4.42
CA VAL A 41 0.59 -7.62 -4.06
C VAL A 41 -0.28 -7.78 -5.31
N PHE A 42 -0.10 -6.90 -6.29
CA PHE A 42 -0.78 -6.98 -7.57
C PHE A 42 -0.48 -8.29 -8.28
N TRP A 43 0.81 -8.63 -8.43
CA TRP A 43 1.27 -9.87 -9.06
C TRP A 43 0.66 -11.11 -8.42
N GLU A 44 0.73 -11.23 -7.10
CA GLU A 44 0.17 -12.36 -6.35
C GLU A 44 -1.36 -12.50 -6.51
N ALA A 45 -2.06 -11.41 -6.81
CA ALA A 45 -3.50 -11.40 -7.04
C ALA A 45 -3.92 -11.85 -8.45
N LEU A 46 -2.98 -12.00 -9.41
CA LEU A 46 -3.26 -12.40 -10.80
C LEU A 46 -3.53 -13.90 -10.94
N ASP A 47 -4.65 -14.34 -10.36
CA ASP A 47 -5.06 -15.74 -10.26
C ASP A 47 -5.88 -16.24 -11.47
N GLY A 48 -6.15 -15.36 -12.44
CA GLY A 48 -7.01 -15.65 -13.60
C GLY A 48 -8.51 -15.69 -13.27
N ARG A 49 -8.94 -15.13 -12.14
CA ARG A 49 -10.34 -15.12 -11.68
C ARG A 49 -10.79 -13.78 -11.12
N THR A 50 -9.89 -13.04 -10.48
CA THR A 50 -10.19 -11.75 -9.87
C THR A 50 -10.01 -10.64 -10.91
N SER A 51 -10.97 -9.72 -11.01
CA SER A 51 -10.91 -8.60 -11.95
C SER A 51 -9.94 -7.52 -11.48
N LEU A 52 -9.49 -6.67 -12.40
CA LEU A 52 -8.59 -5.57 -12.08
C LEU A 52 -9.23 -4.58 -11.08
N GLY A 53 -10.52 -4.31 -11.21
CA GLY A 53 -11.30 -3.50 -10.27
C GLY A 53 -11.35 -4.12 -8.88
N ASP A 54 -11.64 -5.43 -8.76
CA ASP A 54 -11.66 -6.12 -7.47
C ASP A 54 -10.28 -6.11 -6.78
N ILE A 55 -9.20 -6.24 -7.56
CA ILE A 55 -7.83 -6.14 -7.03
C ILE A 55 -7.55 -4.71 -6.56
N ALA A 56 -7.92 -3.70 -7.36
CA ALA A 56 -7.74 -2.29 -7.02
C ALA A 56 -8.49 -1.93 -5.72
N ALA A 57 -9.76 -2.32 -5.61
CA ALA A 57 -10.59 -2.12 -4.43
C ALA A 57 -9.96 -2.74 -3.18
N LYS A 58 -9.47 -3.97 -3.27
CA LYS A 58 -8.82 -4.68 -2.16
C LYS A 58 -7.51 -4.02 -1.73
N ILE A 59 -6.71 -3.55 -2.69
CA ILE A 59 -5.47 -2.82 -2.41
C ILE A 59 -5.83 -1.49 -1.72
N ALA A 60 -6.76 -0.72 -2.27
CA ALA A 60 -7.20 0.55 -1.70
C ALA A 60 -7.74 0.39 -0.27
N GLU A 61 -8.61 -0.60 -0.05
CA GLU A 61 -9.12 -0.95 1.29
C GLU A 61 -7.98 -1.25 2.27
N THR A 62 -6.95 -2.00 1.83
CA THR A 62 -5.80 -2.34 2.69
C THR A 62 -5.04 -1.09 3.13
N TYR A 63 -4.75 -0.15 2.21
CA TYR A 63 -4.06 1.10 2.54
C TYR A 63 -4.94 2.04 3.37
N ASN A 64 -6.24 2.15 3.07
CA ASN A 64 -7.19 2.95 3.84
C ASN A 64 -7.37 2.43 5.27
N ASN A 65 -7.36 1.11 5.47
CA ASN A 65 -7.37 0.50 6.79
C ASN A 65 -6.06 0.76 7.55
N LYS A 66 -4.90 0.73 6.87
CA LYS A 66 -3.61 1.12 7.49
C LYS A 66 -3.64 2.57 7.96
N ALA A 67 -4.12 3.50 7.12
CA ALA A 67 -4.26 4.91 7.48
C ALA A 67 -5.18 5.10 8.70
N THR A 68 -6.33 4.42 8.71
CA THR A 68 -7.29 4.49 9.84
C THR A 68 -6.68 3.96 11.13
N ASN A 69 -5.97 2.83 11.08
CA ASN A 69 -5.33 2.24 12.26
C ASN A 69 -4.18 3.12 12.78
N PHE A 70 -3.35 3.66 11.88
CA PHE A 70 -2.29 4.60 12.22
C PHE A 70 -2.86 5.81 12.98
N VAL A 71 -3.93 6.43 12.47
CA VAL A 71 -4.57 7.58 13.11
C VAL A 71 -5.19 7.21 14.46
N GLY A 72 -5.77 6.01 14.59
CA GLY A 72 -6.28 5.51 15.86
C GLY A 72 -5.19 5.38 16.92
N GLU A 73 -4.08 4.74 16.59
CA GLU A 73 -2.93 4.60 17.50
C GLU A 73 -2.26 5.94 17.79
N LEU A 74 -2.11 6.80 16.78
CA LEU A 74 -1.54 8.14 16.95
C LEU A 74 -2.41 9.02 17.86
N SER A 75 -3.73 8.88 17.78
CA SER A 75 -4.66 9.59 18.67
C SER A 75 -4.52 9.16 20.12
N ILE A 76 -4.31 7.86 20.36
CA ILE A 76 -4.03 7.34 21.71
C ILE A 76 -2.71 7.92 22.23
N LEU A 77 -1.66 7.93 21.39
CA LEU A 77 -0.38 8.53 21.75
C LEU A 77 -0.53 10.03 22.05
N ALA A 78 -1.32 10.76 21.26
CA ALA A 78 -1.59 12.18 21.49
C ALA A 78 -2.31 12.44 22.83
N ASP A 79 -3.14 11.51 23.31
CA ASP A 79 -3.82 11.59 24.60
C ASP A 79 -2.87 11.38 25.79
N THR A 80 -1.88 10.49 25.68
CA THR A 80 -0.98 10.18 26.80
C THR A 80 0.30 11.02 26.79
N ALA A 81 0.67 11.59 25.64
CA ALA A 81 1.95 12.30 25.46
C ALA A 81 2.18 13.50 26.39
N ALA A 82 1.13 14.08 26.99
CA ALA A 82 1.28 15.18 27.95
C ALA A 82 1.79 14.69 29.34
N ASP A 83 1.49 13.43 29.68
CA ASP A 83 1.85 12.81 30.96
C ASP A 83 3.12 11.94 30.87
N ASP A 84 3.48 11.51 29.66
CA ASP A 84 4.63 10.65 29.39
C ASP A 84 5.95 11.44 29.21
N ASP A 85 7.07 10.74 29.35
CA ASP A 85 8.40 11.30 29.07
C ASP A 85 8.55 11.56 27.55
N PRO A 86 9.02 12.75 27.11
CA PRO A 86 9.18 13.06 25.69
C PRO A 86 10.05 12.06 24.92
N GLU A 87 11.04 11.43 25.55
CA GLU A 87 11.89 10.43 24.91
C GLU A 87 11.09 9.14 24.63
N ILE A 88 10.20 8.75 25.54
CA ILE A 88 9.28 7.60 25.35
C ILE A 88 8.26 7.90 24.25
N VAL A 89 7.72 9.12 24.21
CA VAL A 89 6.78 9.53 23.17
C VAL A 89 7.42 9.47 21.79
N GLN A 90 8.67 9.95 21.67
CA GLN A 90 9.41 9.89 20.41
C GLN A 90 9.73 8.45 19.98
N GLU A 91 10.16 7.58 20.90
CA GLU A 91 10.42 6.17 20.58
C GLU A 91 9.15 5.46 20.07
N HIS A 92 8.01 5.68 20.75
CA HIS A 92 6.72 5.13 20.34
C HIS A 92 6.26 5.67 18.98
N LEU A 93 6.43 6.97 18.74
CA LEU A 93 6.09 7.60 17.47
C LEU A 93 6.92 7.02 16.31
N ALA A 94 8.23 6.87 16.50
CA ALA A 94 9.13 6.30 15.49
C ALA A 94 8.76 4.84 15.17
N SER A 95 8.45 4.05 16.20
CA SER A 95 7.97 2.67 16.01
C SER A 95 6.64 2.62 15.26
N LEU A 96 5.70 3.52 15.58
CA LEU A 96 4.40 3.61 14.94
C LEU A 96 4.53 4.02 13.46
N ALA A 97 5.31 5.05 13.18
CA ALA A 97 5.59 5.54 11.83
C ALA A 97 6.17 4.42 10.95
N ALA A 98 7.17 3.70 11.47
CA ALA A 98 7.77 2.56 10.77
C ALA A 98 6.77 1.41 10.51
N ALA A 99 5.91 1.08 11.48
CA ALA A 99 4.95 -0.01 11.35
C ALA A 99 3.90 0.24 10.26
N TYR A 100 3.54 1.51 10.02
CA TYR A 100 2.52 1.89 9.05
C TYR A 100 3.10 2.48 7.76
N GLY A 101 4.43 2.57 7.63
CA GLY A 101 5.10 3.12 6.44
C GLY A 101 4.92 4.63 6.29
N VAL A 102 4.72 5.34 7.39
CA VAL A 102 4.58 6.80 7.43
C VAL A 102 5.94 7.41 7.72
N ASP A 103 6.27 8.50 7.04
CA ASP A 103 7.48 9.27 7.33
C ASP A 103 7.45 9.83 8.76
N GLU A 104 8.57 9.76 9.48
CA GLU A 104 8.64 10.14 10.90
C GLU A 104 8.37 11.63 11.12
N GLU A 105 8.85 12.51 10.21
CA GLU A 105 8.59 13.95 10.28
C GLU A 105 7.11 14.25 10.01
N MET A 106 6.49 13.53 9.07
CA MET A 106 5.05 13.59 8.85
C MET A 106 4.25 13.11 10.06
N ALA A 107 4.63 11.99 10.67
CA ALA A 107 3.98 11.46 11.87
C ALA A 107 4.08 12.44 13.05
N ALA A 108 5.23 13.09 13.23
CA ALA A 108 5.43 14.11 14.26
C ALA A 108 4.51 15.32 14.05
N ARG A 109 4.36 15.80 12.81
CA ARG A 109 3.42 16.89 12.49
C ARG A 109 1.98 16.51 12.83
N TYR A 110 1.56 15.28 12.48
CA TYR A 110 0.22 14.81 12.81
C TYR A 110 -0.01 14.67 14.33
N LEU A 111 1.01 14.25 15.09
CA LEU A 111 0.94 14.21 16.54
C LEU A 111 0.70 15.61 17.14
N GLU A 112 1.48 16.62 16.70
CA GLU A 112 1.32 18.01 17.14
C GLU A 112 -0.07 18.57 16.76
N GLU A 113 -0.54 18.29 15.55
CA GLU A 113 -1.86 18.70 15.06
C GLU A 113 -2.99 18.10 15.93
N LEU A 114 -2.90 16.81 16.28
CA LEU A 114 -3.87 16.15 17.16
C LEU A 114 -3.85 16.70 18.59
N GLN A 115 -2.69 17.08 19.11
CA GLN A 115 -2.55 17.70 20.43
C GLN A 115 -3.16 19.12 20.49
N SER A 116 -3.24 19.82 19.35
CA SER A 116 -3.72 21.22 19.28
C SER A 116 -5.23 21.42 19.53
N GLY A 117 -6.03 20.34 19.59
CA GLY A 117 -7.41 20.37 20.10
C GLY A 117 -8.55 20.23 19.06
N TYR A 118 -8.24 20.10 17.76
CA TYR A 118 -9.22 19.90 16.67
C TYR A 118 -9.34 18.42 16.24
N ARG A 119 -9.52 17.52 17.21
CA ARG A 119 -9.21 16.08 17.02
C ARG A 119 -10.04 15.31 15.98
N PRO A 120 -11.39 15.40 15.93
CA PRO A 120 -12.16 14.58 14.99
C PRO A 120 -11.95 15.01 13.53
N GLU A 121 -12.02 16.32 13.26
CA GLU A 121 -11.78 16.86 11.91
C GLU A 121 -10.33 16.64 11.45
N MET A 122 -9.38 16.64 12.40
CA MET A 122 -7.99 16.34 12.10
C MET A 122 -7.76 14.86 11.79
N ALA A 123 -8.39 13.94 12.53
CA ALA A 123 -8.31 12.52 12.26
C ALA A 123 -8.80 12.20 10.83
N ASP A 124 -9.96 12.72 10.44
CA ASP A 124 -10.50 12.55 9.09
C ASP A 124 -9.57 13.13 8.03
N LYS A 125 -8.95 14.29 8.29
CA LYS A 125 -7.96 14.88 7.39
C LYS A 125 -6.73 13.98 7.23
N ILE A 126 -6.18 13.44 8.32
CA ILE A 126 -4.99 12.57 8.24
C ILE A 126 -5.32 11.29 7.49
N ILE A 127 -6.50 10.69 7.74
CA ILE A 127 -6.97 9.52 6.99
C ILE A 127 -7.09 9.87 5.51
N SER A 128 -7.62 11.04 5.17
CA SER A 128 -7.71 11.50 3.78
C SER A 128 -6.34 11.77 3.14
N ASP A 129 -5.36 12.26 3.91
CA ASP A 129 -4.01 12.56 3.43
C ASP A 129 -3.20 11.27 3.15
N LEU A 130 -3.44 10.21 3.95
CA LEU A 130 -2.73 8.92 3.86
C LEU A 130 -3.49 7.86 3.06
N GLY A 131 -4.79 8.02 2.92
CA GLY A 131 -5.66 7.12 2.18
C GLY A 131 -5.40 7.18 0.68
N VAL A 132 -5.88 6.17 -0.02
CA VAL A 132 -5.80 6.06 -1.47
C VAL A 132 -7.19 5.90 -2.06
N ASP A 133 -7.40 6.54 -3.19
CA ASP A 133 -8.63 6.45 -3.96
C ASP A 133 -8.59 5.21 -4.87
N GLU A 134 -9.70 4.50 -4.96
CA GLU A 134 -9.81 3.27 -5.76
C GLU A 134 -9.60 3.52 -7.26
N GLU A 135 -10.06 4.65 -7.78
CA GLU A 135 -9.89 5.02 -9.20
C GLU A 135 -8.42 5.28 -9.51
N LEU A 136 -7.69 5.91 -8.59
CA LEU A 136 -6.25 6.11 -8.73
C LEU A 136 -5.49 4.78 -8.71
N VAL A 137 -5.81 3.90 -7.76
CA VAL A 137 -5.20 2.56 -7.70
C VAL A 137 -5.49 1.79 -8.98
N LEU A 138 -6.73 1.80 -9.47
CA LEU A 138 -7.10 1.13 -10.72
C LEU A 138 -6.31 1.68 -11.91
N SER A 139 -6.14 3.00 -11.99
CA SER A 139 -5.33 3.64 -13.04
C SER A 139 -3.88 3.13 -13.02
N ASP A 140 -3.25 3.14 -11.84
CA ASP A 140 -1.86 2.70 -11.68
C ASP A 140 -1.69 1.21 -11.99
N LEU A 141 -2.63 0.36 -11.54
CA LEU A 141 -2.61 -1.07 -11.85
C LEU A 141 -2.85 -1.34 -13.34
N THR A 142 -3.66 -0.52 -14.01
CA THR A 142 -3.88 -0.63 -15.45
C THR A 142 -2.59 -0.36 -16.22
N GLU A 143 -1.87 0.71 -15.87
CA GLU A 143 -0.57 1.03 -16.48
C GLU A 143 0.44 -0.09 -16.26
N LEU A 144 0.58 -0.56 -15.01
CA LEU A 144 1.46 -1.68 -14.69
C LEU A 144 1.09 -2.95 -15.47
N ALA A 145 -0.20 -3.27 -15.56
CA ALA A 145 -0.65 -4.45 -16.30
C ALA A 145 -0.34 -4.36 -17.81
N GLU A 146 -0.47 -3.17 -18.39
CA GLU A 146 -0.12 -2.93 -19.79
C GLU A 146 1.38 -3.12 -20.06
N GLU A 147 2.24 -2.66 -19.14
CA GLU A 147 3.68 -2.92 -19.19
C GLU A 147 3.99 -4.42 -19.09
N MET A 148 3.38 -5.12 -18.12
CA MET A 148 3.58 -6.56 -17.93
C MET A 148 3.07 -7.40 -19.12
N LEU A 149 2.01 -6.96 -19.79
CA LEU A 149 1.52 -7.58 -21.03
C LEU A 149 2.49 -7.38 -22.19
N ALA A 150 3.07 -6.19 -22.32
CA ALA A 150 4.07 -5.89 -23.35
C ALA A 150 5.32 -6.79 -23.19
N GLU A 151 5.72 -7.03 -21.95
CA GLU A 151 6.82 -7.94 -21.57
C GLU A 151 6.41 -9.42 -21.50
N LYS A 152 5.14 -9.74 -21.80
CA LYS A 152 4.58 -11.12 -21.81
C LYS A 152 4.68 -11.86 -20.47
N LEU A 153 4.69 -11.13 -19.36
CA LEU A 153 4.73 -11.70 -18.01
C LEU A 153 3.35 -12.24 -17.57
N ILE A 154 2.29 -11.65 -18.12
CA ILE A 154 0.90 -11.95 -17.79
C ILE A 154 0.08 -12.12 -19.07
N THR A 155 -1.16 -12.60 -18.92
CA THR A 155 -2.14 -12.77 -20.01
C THR A 155 -3.52 -12.31 -19.59
N VAL A 156 -4.30 -11.80 -20.56
CA VAL A 156 -5.73 -11.50 -20.39
C VAL A 156 -6.55 -12.78 -20.54
N VAL A 157 -7.44 -13.02 -19.58
CA VAL A 157 -8.31 -14.21 -19.52
C VAL A 157 -9.73 -13.86 -19.93
N ALA A 158 -10.24 -12.71 -19.48
CA ALA A 158 -11.58 -12.20 -19.77
C ALA A 158 -11.55 -10.67 -19.83
#